data_AF-X1JBK3-F1
#
_entry.id   AF-X1JBK3-F1
#
_cell.length_a   1.000
_cell.length_b   1.000
_cell.length_c   1.000
_cell.angle_alpha   90.00
_cell.angle_beta   90.00
_cell.angle_gamma   90.00
#
_symmetry.space_group_name_H-M   'P 1'
#
loop_
_entity.id
_entity.type
_entity.pdbx_description
1 polymer ?
#
loop_
_entity_poly.entity_id
_entity_poly.type
_entity_poly.pdbx_seq_one_letter_code
_entity_poly.pdbx_strand_id
1 'polypeptide(L)' 'MPGSSDDKMVLKIDVAEKPTGAFTFGGGYSSVENAFLMVSTNQRNLFGRGQTLGVSAQLGGRTTQFNLSFG' A
#
# COMPACT_ATOMS: atom_id res chain seq x y z
N MET A 1 -37.27 -32.67 -4.66
CA MET A 1 -38.04 -31.87 -3.68
C MET A 1 -37.11 -31.56 -2.51
N PRO A 2 -37.22 -30.34 -1.96
CA PRO A 2 -36.18 -29.31 -1.75
C PRO A 2 -35.36 -29.57 -0.46
N GLY A 3 -34.22 -28.95 -0.18
CA GLY A 3 -33.70 -27.65 -0.58
C GLY A 3 -33.46 -26.80 0.67
N SER A 4 -32.30 -26.13 0.73
CA SER A 4 -32.00 -25.02 1.66
C SER A 4 -31.92 -25.36 3.15
N SER A 5 -31.07 -24.80 3.99
CA SER A 5 -30.01 -23.79 3.92
C SER A 5 -29.42 -23.85 5.32
N ASP A 6 -28.12 -24.10 5.53
CA ASP A 6 -27.58 -23.67 6.84
C ASP A 6 -26.07 -23.46 6.94
N ASP A 7 -25.33 -23.32 5.84
CA ASP A 7 -23.90 -23.05 6.02
C ASP A 7 -23.26 -22.22 4.91
N LYS A 8 -23.99 -21.19 4.46
CA LYS A 8 -23.42 -20.15 3.60
C LYS A 8 -23.21 -18.88 4.39
N MET A 9 -22.09 -18.78 5.10
CA MET A 9 -21.56 -17.48 5.48
C MET A 9 -21.20 -16.72 4.21
N VAL A 10 -21.91 -15.62 3.94
CA VAL A 10 -21.51 -14.66 2.91
C VAL A 10 -20.33 -13.88 3.47
N LEU A 11 -19.13 -14.42 3.28
CA LEU A 11 -17.89 -13.72 3.58
C LEU A 11 -17.71 -12.61 2.53
N LYS A 12 -18.36 -11.48 2.77
CA LYS A 12 -18.18 -10.26 1.98
C LYS A 12 -16.83 -9.68 2.36
N ILE A 13 -15.77 -10.27 1.80
CA ILE A 13 -14.46 -9.64 1.81
C ILE A 13 -14.63 -8.45 0.87
N ASP A 14 -14.89 -7.27 1.43
CA ASP A 14 -14.56 -6.00 0.78
C ASP A 14 -13.05 -6.02 0.58
N VAL A 15 -12.60 -6.70 -0.49
CA VAL A 15 -11.30 -6.42 -1.05
C VAL A 15 -11.45 -4.97 -1.49
N ALA A 16 -10.90 -4.04 -0.72
CA ALA A 16 -10.61 -2.72 -1.24
C ALA A 16 -9.77 -2.98 -2.49
N GLU A 17 -10.42 -2.95 -3.65
CA GLU A 17 -9.85 -3.30 -4.94
C GLU A 17 -8.53 -2.56 -5.02
N LYS A 18 -7.40 -3.30 -5.03
CA LYS A 18 -6.08 -2.70 -5.07
C LYS A 18 -6.10 -1.77 -6.29
N PRO A 19 -6.10 -0.43 -6.11
CA PRO A 19 -5.90 0.44 -7.24
C PRO A 19 -4.58 -0.01 -7.86
N THR A 20 -4.41 0.09 -9.17
CA THR A 20 -3.11 -0.20 -9.81
C THR A 20 -1.94 0.58 -9.14
N GLY A 21 -2.26 1.62 -8.36
CA GLY A 21 -1.44 2.26 -7.34
C GLY A 21 -1.43 1.54 -5.97
N ALA A 22 -0.28 1.02 -5.56
CA ALA A 22 -0.04 0.56 -4.20
C ALA A 22 0.37 1.74 -3.31
N PHE A 23 -0.51 2.16 -2.40
CA PHE A 23 -0.19 3.13 -1.36
C PHE A 23 0.16 2.39 -0.07
N THR A 24 1.33 2.66 0.50
CA THR A 24 1.80 2.10 1.76
C THR A 24 2.07 3.25 2.72
N PHE A 25 1.56 3.15 3.93
CA PHE A 25 1.93 4.05 5.02
C PHE A 25 2.34 3.20 6.21
N GLY A 26 3.32 3.66 6.97
CA GLY A 26 3.85 2.93 8.12
C GLY A 26 4.70 3.84 8.99
N GLY A 27 5.01 3.39 10.19
CA GLY A 27 5.87 4.12 11.10
C GLY A 27 6.40 3.19 12.18
N GLY A 28 7.52 3.58 12.79
CA GLY A 28 8.20 2.80 13.80
C GLY A 28 9.11 3.65 14.66
N TYR A 29 9.80 2.99 15.59
CA TYR A 29 10.80 3.61 16.45
C TYR A 29 12.10 2.79 16.37
N SER A 30 13.22 3.46 16.18
CA SER A 30 14.55 2.87 16.15
C SER A 30 15.48 3.65 17.07
N SER A 31 16.39 2.97 17.77
CA SER A 31 17.41 3.64 18.61
C SER A 31 18.32 4.58 17.81
N VAL A 32 18.39 4.41 16.48
CA VAL A 32 19.22 5.23 15.58
C VAL A 32 18.46 6.46 15.06
N GLU A 33 17.20 6.27 14.65
CA GLU A 33 16.36 7.28 13.98
C GLU A 33 15.31 7.93 14.90
N ASN A 34 15.19 7.46 16.15
CA ASN A 34 14.05 7.66 17.04
C ASN A 34 12.74 7.26 16.34
N ALA A 35 11.68 8.05 16.48
CA ALA A 35 10.44 7.82 15.75
C ALA A 35 10.62 8.13 14.26
N PHE A 36 10.05 7.30 13.40
CA PHE A 36 10.01 7.51 11.96
C PHE A 36 8.66 7.15 11.36
N LEU A 37 8.31 7.87 10.31
CA LEU A 37 7.12 7.68 9.48
C LEU A 37 7.56 7.41 8.06
N MET A 38 6.77 6.62 7.35
CA MET A 38 7.04 6.16 5.98
C MET A 38 5.74 6.28 5.21
N VAL A 39 5.80 6.88 4.03
CA VAL A 39 4.71 6.91 3.08
C VAL A 39 5.29 6.56 1.73
N SER A 40 4.68 5.64 1.01
CA SER A 40 5.03 5.33 -0.36
C SER A 40 3.81 5.12 -1.22
N THR A 41 3.93 5.45 -2.49
CA THR A 41 2.93 5.23 -3.51
C THR A 41 3.63 4.65 -4.73
N ASN A 42 3.07 3.60 -5.31
CA ASN A 42 3.62 2.96 -6.49
C ASN A 42 2.52 2.69 -7.50
N GLN A 43 2.50 3.46 -8.58
CA GLN A 43 1.58 3.32 -9.69
C GLN A 43 2.17 2.38 -10.75
N ARG A 44 1.56 1.20 -10.90
CA ARG A 44 1.80 0.34 -12.06
C ARG A 44 0.90 0.73 -13.21
N ASN A 45 1.46 0.72 -14.42
CA ASN A 45 0.76 1.03 -15.66
C ASN A 45 0.28 2.50 -15.73
N LEU A 46 1.20 3.44 -15.50
CA LEU A 46 0.96 4.87 -15.63
C LEU A 46 0.32 5.15 -17.01
N PHE A 47 -0.92 5.66 -17.02
CA PHE A 47 -1.69 5.93 -18.23
C PHE A 47 -1.86 4.77 -19.22
N GLY A 48 -1.77 3.51 -18.78
CA GLY A 48 -1.86 2.37 -19.70
C GLY A 48 -0.59 2.12 -20.52
N ARG A 49 0.52 2.80 -20.22
CA ARG A 49 1.77 2.77 -20.99
C ARG A 49 2.76 1.69 -20.54
N GLY A 50 2.39 0.83 -19.59
CA GLY A 50 3.28 -0.17 -19.00
C GLY A 50 4.37 0.41 -18.07
N GLN A 51 4.37 1.72 -17.85
CA GLN A 51 5.36 2.39 -16.98
C GLN A 51 4.97 2.25 -15.51
N THR A 52 5.96 2.09 -14.65
CA THR A 52 5.82 2.03 -13.19
C THR A 52 6.47 3.26 -12.58
N LEU A 53 5.66 4.04 -11.84
CA LEU A 53 6.12 5.19 -11.09
C LEU A 53 6.01 4.93 -9.59
N GLY A 54 7.14 4.91 -8.90
CA GLY A 54 7.23 4.81 -7.45
C GLY A 54 7.66 6.14 -6.85
N VAL A 55 7.01 6.55 -5.77
CA VAL A 55 7.43 7.67 -4.93
C VAL A 55 7.37 7.20 -3.48
N SER A 56 8.42 7.44 -2.71
CA SER A 56 8.42 7.20 -1.28
C SER A 56 9.09 8.32 -0.51
N ALA A 57 8.56 8.57 0.68
CA ALA A 57 9.05 9.55 1.63
C ALA A 57 9.16 8.88 3.00
N GLN A 58 10.27 9.14 3.68
CA GLN A 58 10.51 8.68 5.03
C GLN A 58 10.90 9.89 5.88
N LEU A 59 10.14 10.14 6.94
CA LEU A 59 10.34 11.23 7.88
C LEU A 59 10.76 10.63 9.23
N GLY A 60 12.05 10.69 9.55
CA GLY A 60 12.61 10.24 10.83
C GLY A 60 13.07 11.41 11.69
N GLY A 61 13.20 11.16 13.00
CA GLY A 61 13.69 12.16 13.95
C GLY A 61 15.12 12.65 13.65
N ARG A 62 15.92 11.84 12.95
CA ARG A 62 17.28 12.21 12.53
C ARG A 62 17.45 12.35 11.01
N THR A 63 16.76 11.50 10.25
CA THR A 63 16.93 11.42 8.80
C THR A 63 15.60 11.54 8.09
N THR A 64 15.57 12.39 7.06
CA THR A 64 14.47 12.48 6.11
C THR A 64 14.95 12.03 4.74
N GLN A 65 14.25 11.09 4.13
CA GLN A 65 14.60 10.55 2.81
C GLN A 65 13.42 10.62 1.85
N PHE A 66 13.72 10.97 0.60
CA PHE A 66 12.77 10.98 -0.50
C PHE A 66 13.34 10.14 -1.63
N ASN A 67 12.55 9.20 -2.15
CA ASN A 67 12.94 8.37 -3.27
C ASN A 67 11.89 8.49 -4.37
N LEU A 68 12.37 8.64 -5.60
CA LEU A 68 11.57 8.63 -6.81
C LEU A 68 12.12 7.52 -7.71
N SER A 69 11.23 6.69 -8.23
CA SER A 69 11.56 5.53 -9.07
C SER A 69 10.68 5.53 -10.31
N PHE A 70 11.26 5.36 -11.48
CA PHE A 70 10.52 5.30 -12.74
C PHE A 70 11.14 4.24 -13.65
N GLY A 71 10.30 3.37 -14.24
CA GLY A 71 10.74 2.27 -15.11
C GLY A 71 9.63 1.71 -15.98
#